data_AF-A0A7S1SLU0-F1
#
_entry.id   AF-A0A7S1SLU0-F1
#
_cell.length_a   1.000
_cell.length_b   1.000
_cell.length_c   1.000
_cell.angle_alpha   90.00
_cell.angle_beta   90.00
_cell.angle_gamma   90.00
#
_symmetry.space_group_name_H-M   'P 1'
#
loop_
_entity.id
_entity.type
_entity.pdbx_description
1 polymer ?
#
loop_
_entity_poly.entity_id
_entity_poly.type
_entity_poly.pdbx_seq_one_letter_code
_entity_poly.pdbx_strand_id
1 'polypeptide(L)'
;MVHGPLCHFWYKMLDDSVLPSRPKSVMAIVLKIVLDQLIFGPVFLIVFWFSLKTFEGRPADAIDMCVNKMFPTLMVSYMLWPAAHIINFKYVPSNQRVLYINLVTIFWTTYLSLSAAQGEMVTPVE
;
A
#
# COMPACT_ATOMS: atom_id res chain seq x y z
N MET A 1 -12.96 -3.11 -8.17
CA MET A 1 -12.86 -2.87 -9.63
C MET A 1 -12.22 -1.52 -10.00
N VAL A 2 -12.12 -0.53 -9.10
CA VAL A 2 -11.52 0.79 -9.39
C VAL A 2 -9.98 0.80 -9.45
N HIS A 3 -9.32 -0.15 -8.78
CA HIS A 3 -7.86 -0.21 -8.67
C HIS A 3 -7.12 -0.35 -10.02
N GLY A 4 -7.63 -1.19 -10.93
CA GLY A 4 -6.99 -1.46 -12.23
C GLY A 4 -6.83 -0.21 -13.11
N PRO A 5 -7.92 0.54 -13.37
CA PRO A 5 -7.83 1.80 -14.11
C PRO A 5 -6.95 2.85 -13.40
N LEU A 6 -7.04 2.98 -12.08
CA LEU A 6 -6.27 3.96 -11.32
C LEU A 6 -4.75 3.72 -11.43
N CYS A 7 -4.32 2.46 -11.27
CA CYS A 7 -2.93 2.08 -11.44
C CYS A 7 -2.44 2.30 -12.87
N HIS A 8 -3.27 2.03 -13.88
CA HIS A 8 -2.90 2.25 -15.28
C HIS A 8 -2.57 3.73 -15.56
N PHE A 9 -3.42 4.65 -15.11
CA PHE A 9 -3.17 6.09 -15.27
C PHE A 9 -1.96 6.56 -14.46
N TRP A 10 -1.82 6.08 -13.23
CA TRP A 10 -0.70 6.45 -12.36
C TRP A 10 0.65 5.99 -12.92
N TYR A 11 0.75 4.73 -13.38
CA TYR A 11 1.98 4.20 -13.96
C TYR A 11 2.33 4.89 -15.28
N LYS A 12 1.32 5.22 -16.11
CA LYS A 12 1.54 6.01 -17.32
C LYS A 12 2.11 7.39 -16.98
N MET A 13 1.55 8.08 -15.98
CA MET A 13 2.07 9.37 -15.52
C MET A 13 3.51 9.27 -15.02
N LEU A 14 3.84 8.21 -14.26
CA LEU A 14 5.21 7.97 -13.79
C LEU A 14 6.19 7.67 -14.93
N ASP A 15 5.77 6.92 -15.95
CA ASP A 15 6.59 6.65 -17.14
C ASP A 15 6.86 7.91 -17.96
N ASP A 16 5.86 8.79 -18.08
CA ASP A 16 5.97 10.05 -18.84
C ASP A 16 6.75 11.14 -18.06
N SER A 17 6.67 11.14 -16.72
CA SER A 17 7.23 12.21 -15.88
C SER A 17 8.61 11.88 -15.28
N VAL A 18 8.90 10.61 -15.01
CA VAL A 18 10.12 10.21 -14.29
C VAL A 18 11.18 9.68 -15.24
N LEU A 19 12.20 10.49 -15.48
CA LEU A 19 13.34 10.17 -16.34
C LEU A 19 12.89 9.58 -17.70
N PRO A 20 12.05 10.30 -18.47
CA PRO A 20 11.48 9.79 -19.73
C PRO A 20 12.54 9.42 -20.77
N SER A 21 13.73 10.03 -20.70
CA SER A 21 14.86 9.70 -21.57
C SER A 21 15.54 8.37 -21.22
N ARG A 22 15.35 7.82 -20.01
CA ARG A 22 15.97 6.55 -19.54
C ARG A 22 15.02 5.77 -18.60
N PRO A 23 13.83 5.36 -19.07
CA PRO A 23 12.76 4.86 -18.21
C PRO A 23 13.06 3.51 -17.54
N LYS A 24 14.03 2.75 -18.06
CA LYS A 24 14.47 1.45 -17.54
C LYS A 24 15.75 1.51 -16.70
N SER A 25 16.33 2.70 -16.50
CA SER A 25 17.50 2.84 -15.64
C SER A 25 17.16 2.44 -14.20
N VAL A 26 18.11 1.84 -13.49
CA VAL A 26 17.96 1.50 -12.05
C VAL A 26 17.52 2.74 -11.26
N MET A 27 18.06 3.92 -11.58
CA MET A 27 17.67 5.18 -10.96
C MET A 27 16.22 5.56 -11.24
N ALA A 28 15.73 5.36 -12.47
CA ALA A 28 14.34 5.63 -12.83
C ALA A 28 13.37 4.67 -12.14
N ILE A 29 13.74 3.38 -12.06
CA ILE A 29 12.97 2.36 -11.35
C ILE A 29 12.87 2.69 -9.86
N VAL A 30 13.99 3.03 -9.22
CA VAL A 30 14.01 3.40 -7.80
C VAL A 30 13.17 4.66 -7.54
N LEU A 31 13.28 5.71 -8.37
CA LEU A 31 12.46 6.90 -8.22
C LEU A 31 10.95 6.62 -8.37
N LYS A 32 10.58 5.79 -9.36
CA LYS A 32 9.18 5.39 -9.55
C LYS A 32 8.65 4.64 -8.34
N ILE A 33 9.42 3.70 -7.78
CA ILE A 33 9.06 2.97 -6.56
C ILE A 33 8.91 3.94 -5.38
N VAL A 34 9.84 4.88 -5.20
CA VAL A 34 9.76 5.88 -4.13
C VAL A 34 8.51 6.75 -4.26
N LEU A 35 8.20 7.24 -5.48
CA LEU A 35 7.00 8.04 -5.73
C LEU A 35 5.71 7.23 -5.52
N ASP A 36 5.71 5.96 -5.92
CA ASP A 36 4.58 5.06 -5.71
C ASP A 36 4.32 4.86 -4.21
N GLN A 37 5.37 4.63 -3.43
CA GLN A 37 5.24 4.43 -1.98
C GLN A 37 4.92 5.71 -1.21
N LEU A 38 5.43 6.87 -1.66
CA LEU A 38 5.21 8.16 -0.97
C LEU A 38 3.91 8.86 -1.36
N ILE A 39 3.37 8.62 -2.55
CA ILE A 39 2.20 9.33 -3.06
C ILE A 39 1.02 8.38 -3.24
N PHE A 40 1.20 7.31 -4.02
CA PHE A 40 0.10 6.40 -4.32
C PHE A 40 -0.30 5.57 -3.09
N GLY A 41 0.67 5.13 -2.29
CA GLY A 41 0.45 4.40 -1.04
C GLY A 41 -0.46 5.15 -0.05
N PRO A 42 -0.13 6.39 0.38
CA PRO A 42 -0.96 7.17 1.28
C PRO A 42 -2.35 7.49 0.70
N VAL A 43 -2.43 7.86 -0.58
CA VAL A 43 -3.72 8.14 -1.24
C VAL A 43 -4.60 6.89 -1.28
N PHE A 44 -4.03 5.74 -1.59
CA PHE A 44 -4.74 4.47 -1.58
C PHE A 44 -5.26 4.11 -0.18
N LEU A 45 -4.43 4.29 0.85
CA LEU A 45 -4.84 4.07 2.23
C LEU A 45 -5.97 5.01 2.64
N ILE A 46 -5.91 6.29 2.31
CA ILE A 46 -6.99 7.26 2.61
C ILE A 46 -8.31 6.80 1.98
N VAL A 47 -8.29 6.43 0.69
CA VAL A 47 -9.49 5.95 -0.02
C VAL A 47 -10.02 4.65 0.58
N PHE A 48 -9.12 3.74 0.99
CA PHE A 48 -9.50 2.49 1.65
C PHE A 48 -10.21 2.74 2.98
N TRP A 49 -9.62 3.57 3.85
CA TRP A 49 -10.18 3.88 5.16
C TRP A 49 -11.50 4.64 5.07
N PHE A 50 -11.61 5.59 4.14
CA PHE A 50 -12.88 6.27 3.85
C PHE A 50 -13.95 5.31 3.36
N SER A 51 -13.60 4.40 2.45
CA SER A 51 -14.56 3.40 1.95
C SER A 51 -15.04 2.50 3.07
N LEU A 52 -14.12 2.01 3.91
CA LEU A 52 -14.43 1.16 5.05
C LEU A 52 -15.40 1.84 6.02
N LYS A 53 -15.07 3.05 6.48
CA LYS A 53 -15.90 3.79 7.45
C LYS A 53 -17.23 4.25 6.87
N THR A 54 -17.30 4.48 5.56
CA THR A 54 -18.56 4.76 4.87
C THR A 54 -19.48 3.53 4.87
N PHE A 55 -18.94 2.33 4.63
CA PHE A 55 -19.71 1.09 4.72
C PHE A 55 -20.14 0.74 6.15
N GLU A 56 -19.38 1.18 7.15
CA GLU A 56 -19.75 1.08 8.57
C GLU A 56 -20.74 2.17 9.01
N GLY A 57 -21.14 3.09 8.12
CA GLY A 57 -22.08 4.18 8.41
C GLY A 57 -21.49 5.34 9.24
N ARG A 58 -20.17 5.38 9.41
CA ARG A 58 -19.45 6.36 10.24
C ARG A 58 -18.35 7.10 9.46
N PRO A 59 -18.67 7.80 8.35
CA PRO A 59 -17.67 8.41 7.47
C PRO A 59 -16.84 9.52 8.14
N ALA A 60 -17.35 10.18 9.17
CA ALA A 60 -16.63 11.23 9.90
C ALA A 60 -15.37 10.70 10.61
N ASP A 61 -15.41 9.46 11.08
CA ASP A 61 -14.31 8.83 11.84
C ASP A 61 -13.17 8.36 10.92
N ALA A 62 -13.37 8.42 9.59
CA ALA A 62 -12.35 8.05 8.61
C ALA A 62 -11.12 8.96 8.69
N ILE A 63 -11.32 10.25 8.98
CA ILE A 63 -10.23 11.23 9.06
C ILE A 63 -9.35 10.94 10.27
N ASP A 64 -9.94 10.77 11.44
CA ASP A 64 -9.20 10.46 12.67
C ASP A 64 -8.47 9.12 12.55
N MET A 65 -9.11 8.13 11.92
CA MET A 65 -8.46 6.85 11.69
C MET A 65 -7.31 6.95 10.67
N CYS A 66 -7.45 7.77 9.62
CA CYS A 66 -6.35 8.06 8.69
C CYS A 66 -5.18 8.73 9.41
N VAL A 67 -5.42 9.80 10.17
CA VAL A 67 -4.35 10.55 10.84
C VAL A 67 -3.59 9.67 11.83
N ASN A 68 -4.31 8.87 12.62
CA ASN A 68 -3.69 8.05 13.66
C ASN A 68 -3.06 6.75 13.13
N LYS A 69 -3.61 6.14 12.07
CA LYS A 69 -3.17 4.82 11.60
C LYS A 69 -2.35 4.83 10.33
N MET A 70 -2.36 5.91 9.54
CA MET A 70 -1.62 5.98 8.28
C MET A 70 -0.11 5.86 8.51
N PHE A 71 0.45 6.63 9.44
CA PHE A 71 1.91 6.62 9.67
C PHE A 71 2.42 5.28 10.23
N PRO A 72 1.80 4.68 11.28
CA PRO A 72 2.18 3.35 11.74
C PRO A 72 2.05 2.27 10.65
N THR A 73 0.97 2.31 9.87
CA THR A 73 0.74 1.34 8.79
C THR A 73 1.78 1.48 7.69
N LEU A 74 2.15 2.71 7.31
CA LEU A 74 3.21 2.96 6.34
C LEU A 74 4.56 2.45 6.83
N MET A 75 4.91 2.64 8.11
CA MET A 75 6.17 2.12 8.65
C MET A 75 6.24 0.60 8.58
N VAL A 76 5.16 -0.11 8.90
CA VAL A 76 5.12 -1.58 8.79
C VAL A 76 5.22 -2.01 7.32
N SER A 77 4.54 -1.31 6.41
CA SER A 77 4.66 -1.51 4.95
C SER A 77 6.11 -1.37 4.49
N TYR A 78 6.80 -0.32 4.93
CA TYR A 78 8.21 -0.06 4.60
C TYR A 78 9.19 -1.07 5.17
N MET A 79 8.82 -1.87 6.18
CA MET A 79 9.66 -2.97 6.67
C MET A 79 9.31 -4.29 5.97
N LEU A 80 8.02 -4.57 5.82
CA LEU A 80 7.52 -5.83 5.26
C LEU A 80 7.89 -5.98 3.79
N TRP A 81 7.60 -4.98 2.95
CA TRP A 81 7.77 -5.12 1.50
C TRP A 81 9.23 -5.25 1.08
N PRO A 82 10.19 -4.46 1.60
CA PRO A 82 11.60 -4.67 1.26
C PRO A 82 12.11 -6.04 1.68
N ALA A 83 11.76 -6.52 2.87
CA ALA A 83 12.13 -7.86 3.33
C ALA A 83 11.52 -8.95 2.44
N ALA A 84 10.23 -8.82 2.11
CA ALA A 84 9.54 -9.75 1.22
C ALA A 84 10.16 -9.76 -0.18
N HIS A 85 10.50 -8.61 -0.74
CA HIS A 85 11.15 -8.51 -2.05
C HIS A 85 12.57 -9.08 -2.03
N ILE A 86 13.35 -8.88 -0.97
CA ILE A 86 14.68 -9.51 -0.83
C ILE A 86 14.55 -11.02 -0.87
N ILE A 87 13.61 -11.61 -0.13
CA ILE A 87 13.37 -13.06 -0.13
C ILE A 87 12.92 -13.53 -1.52
N ASN A 88 11.98 -12.79 -2.13
CA ASN A 88 11.43 -13.12 -3.45
C ASN A 88 12.50 -13.16 -4.55
N PHE A 89 13.37 -12.15 -4.59
CA PHE A 89 14.40 -12.08 -5.63
C PHE A 89 15.58 -13.01 -5.37
N LYS A 90 15.92 -13.26 -4.10
CA LYS A 90 17.09 -14.08 -3.72
C LYS A 90 16.79 -15.59 -3.72
N TYR A 91 15.62 -16.00 -3.24
CA TYR A 91 15.33 -17.42 -2.99
C TYR A 91 14.20 -18.00 -3.86
N VAL A 92 13.31 -17.17 -4.41
CA VAL A 92 12.14 -17.67 -5.17
C VAL A 92 12.46 -17.73 -6.68
N PRO A 93 12.26 -18.90 -7.32
CA PRO A 93 12.40 -19.06 -8.77
C PRO A 93 11.48 -18.10 -9.55
N SER A 94 11.94 -17.58 -10.70
CA SER A 94 11.26 -16.50 -11.43
C SER A 94 9.78 -16.77 -11.75
N ASN A 95 9.42 -18.03 -12.01
CA ASN A 95 8.05 -18.46 -12.30
C ASN A 95 7.13 -18.49 -11.07
N GLN A 96 7.68 -18.56 -9.85
CA GLN A 96 6.93 -18.66 -8.60
C GLN A 96 6.87 -17.32 -7.82
N ARG A 97 7.56 -16.28 -8.29
CA ARG A 97 7.64 -14.98 -7.60
C ARG A 97 6.29 -14.32 -7.37
N VAL A 98 5.38 -14.45 -8.35
CA VAL A 98 4.02 -13.90 -8.25
C VAL A 98 3.23 -14.65 -7.17
N LEU A 99 3.36 -15.97 -7.11
CA LEU A 99 2.69 -16.79 -6.08
C LEU A 99 3.17 -16.41 -4.68
N TYR A 100 4.48 -16.26 -4.48
CA TYR A 100 5.04 -15.82 -3.21
C TYR A 100 4.52 -14.44 -2.78
N ILE A 101 4.55 -13.45 -3.69
CA ILE A 101 4.04 -12.10 -3.39
C ILE A 101 2.55 -12.14 -3.05
N ASN A 102 1.75 -12.93 -3.75
CA ASN A 102 0.33 -13.09 -3.42
C ASN A 102 0.10 -13.67 -2.02
N LEU A 103 0.94 -14.63 -1.57
CA LEU A 103 0.87 -15.15 -0.21
C LEU A 103 1.17 -14.06 0.82
N VAL A 104 2.23 -13.27 0.61
CA VAL A 104 2.57 -12.13 1.49
C VAL A 104 1.43 -11.10 1.52
N THR A 105 0.81 -10.83 0.37
CA THR A 105 -0.34 -9.92 0.26
C THR A 105 -1.51 -10.37 1.11
N ILE A 106 -1.79 -11.67 1.22
CA ILE A 106 -2.87 -12.18 2.09
C ILE A 106 -2.59 -11.76 3.53
N PHE A 107 -1.39 -12.05 4.06
CA PHE A 107 -1.02 -11.65 5.43
C PHE A 107 -1.06 -10.13 5.63
N TRP A 108 -0.60 -9.36 4.64
CA TRP A 108 -0.66 -7.90 4.67
C TRP A 108 -2.11 -7.38 4.75
N THR A 109 -3.01 -7.93 3.93
CA THR A 109 -4.42 -7.54 3.95
C THR A 109 -5.11 -7.93 5.27
N THR A 110 -4.77 -9.09 5.85
CA THR A 110 -5.26 -9.46 7.19
C THR A 110 -4.75 -8.50 8.26
N TYR A 111 -3.47 -8.11 8.23
CA TYR A 111 -2.92 -7.11 9.14
C TYR A 111 -3.63 -5.76 9.02
N LEU A 112 -3.90 -5.31 7.78
CA LEU A 112 -4.66 -4.08 7.54
C LEU A 112 -6.07 -4.16 8.13
N SER A 113 -6.78 -5.29 7.93
CA SER A 113 -8.11 -5.51 8.50
C SER A 113 -8.10 -5.59 10.04
N LEU A 114 -7.08 -6.18 10.65
CA LEU A 114 -6.95 -6.21 12.11
C LEU A 114 -6.60 -4.83 12.68
N SER A 115 -5.68 -4.12 12.02
CA SER A 115 -5.32 -2.74 12.36
C SER A 115 -6.52 -1.82 12.21
N ALA A 116 -7.41 -2.08 11.24
CA ALA A 116 -8.69 -1.41 11.10
C ALA A 116 -9.58 -1.63 12.31
N ALA A 117 -9.84 -2.91 12.64
CA ALA A 117 -10.71 -3.32 13.73
C ALA A 117 -10.20 -2.88 15.11
N GLN A 118 -8.88 -2.87 15.34
CA GLN A 118 -8.30 -2.36 16.59
C GLN A 118 -8.50 -0.86 16.80
N GLY A 119 -8.90 -0.11 15.77
CA GLY A 119 -9.34 1.28 15.93
C GLY A 119 -10.66 1.41 16.70
N GLU A 120 -11.37 0.29 16.89
CA GLU A 120 -12.64 0.23 17.61
C GLU A 120 -12.50 -0.35 19.03
N MET A 121 -11.35 -0.92 19.40
CA MET A 121 -11.11 -1.54 20.73
C MET A 121 -10.28 -0.69 21.71
N VAL A 122 -10.32 0.65 21.60
CA VAL A 122 -9.82 1.54 22.66
C VAL A 122 -10.83 2.67 22.94
N THR A 123 -12.04 2.30 23.33
CA THR A 123 -12.70 2.98 24.44
C THR A 123 -12.99 1.92 25.49
N PRO A 124 -12.18 1.80 26.54
CA PRO A 124 -12.70 1.29 27.80
C PRO A 124 -13.90 2.16 28.13
N VAL A 125 -15.02 1.49 28.34
CA VAL A 125 -16.19 2.09 29.00
C VAL A 125 -15.72 2.51 30.38
N GLU A 126 -15.50 3.81 30.58
CA GLU A 126 -15.58 4.52 31.87
C GLU A 126 -16.18 5.91 31.67
#